data_AF-A0A4S3LRA8-F1
#
_entry.id   AF-A0A4S3LRA8-F1
#
_cell.length_a   1.000
_cell.length_b   1.000
_cell.length_c   1.000
_cell.angle_alpha   90.00
_cell.angle_beta   90.00
_cell.angle_gamma   90.00
#
_symmetry.space_group_name_H-M   'P 1'
#
loop_
_entity.id
_entity.type
_entity.pdbx_description
1 polymer ?
#
loop_
_entity_poly.entity_id
_entity_poly.type
_entity_poly.pdbx_seq_one_letter_code
_entity_poly.pdbx_strand_id
1 'polypeptide(L)'
;MHTVTFANGHESGSVNAMSPGDKITLSYILKDDEGDADDSIKTITWYTTSDGHGADKKIISGAAGKETYTLQQADAGLYLGATIEETTLTGSPKGGQLININDVSTNDATDNIPDGPVVGGTVATMIVDTTSPDDNLIGKSGSTLILGHTYQFKIWYDTNGNKVWDAGELDASSNYSYNWIFDGTSATTGTAGGKAVSSTDNKDLKLPLTNTEAKSVYANAGADGIQGYQLQVDYTAKVKAVLKSVKRK
;
A
#
# COMPACT_ATOMS: atom_id res chain seq x y z
N MET A 1 -31.72 -16.13 8.57
CA MET A 1 -30.57 -16.03 7.64
C MET A 1 -30.23 -14.57 7.49
N HIS A 2 -28.97 -14.15 7.59
CA HIS A 2 -28.64 -12.74 7.37
C HIS A 2 -28.04 -12.48 5.99
N THR A 3 -27.88 -11.21 5.65
CA THR A 3 -27.08 -10.77 4.49
C THR A 3 -26.24 -9.58 4.90
N VAL A 4 -24.96 -9.60 4.54
CA VAL A 4 -24.03 -8.47 4.68
C VAL A 4 -23.53 -8.11 3.29
N THR A 5 -23.69 -6.85 2.89
CA THR A 5 -23.14 -6.33 1.64
C THR A 5 -22.36 -5.06 1.91
N PHE A 6 -21.39 -4.78 1.04
CA PHE A 6 -20.62 -3.55 1.08
C PHE A 6 -20.87 -2.73 -0.19
N ALA A 7 -20.46 -1.46 -0.16
CA ALA A 7 -20.34 -0.61 -1.34
C ALA A 7 -19.28 0.46 -1.09
N ASN A 8 -18.54 0.82 -2.13
CA ASN A 8 -17.60 1.94 -2.14
C ASN A 8 -18.23 3.12 -2.90
N GLY A 9 -18.26 4.29 -2.27
CA GLY A 9 -18.68 5.54 -2.90
C GLY A 9 -17.67 6.14 -3.88
N HIS A 10 -16.42 5.66 -3.85
CA HIS A 10 -15.30 6.10 -4.69
C HIS A 10 -15.07 7.62 -4.65
N GLU A 11 -15.32 8.26 -3.52
CA GLU A 11 -15.15 9.71 -3.36
C GLU A 11 -13.70 10.18 -3.57
N SER A 12 -12.72 9.27 -3.47
CA SER A 12 -11.33 9.55 -3.88
C SER A 12 -11.15 9.73 -5.39
N GLY A 13 -12.12 9.27 -6.19
CA GLY A 13 -12.04 9.17 -7.65
C GLY A 13 -11.42 7.87 -8.17
N SER A 14 -10.94 6.98 -7.29
CA SER A 14 -10.38 5.68 -7.68
C SER A 14 -11.44 4.60 -7.72
N VAL A 15 -11.58 3.91 -8.86
CA VAL A 15 -12.44 2.71 -9.03
C VAL A 15 -11.66 1.40 -9.08
N ASN A 16 -10.33 1.47 -9.12
CA ASN A 16 -9.46 0.30 -9.27
C ASN A 16 -8.73 -0.07 -7.98
N ALA A 17 -8.87 0.74 -6.94
CA ALA A 17 -8.27 0.53 -5.62
C ALA A 17 -9.04 1.31 -4.56
N MET A 18 -9.28 0.69 -3.40
CA MET A 18 -9.73 1.42 -2.22
C MET A 18 -8.69 2.47 -1.85
N SER A 19 -9.11 3.73 -1.69
CA SER A 19 -8.19 4.84 -1.43
C SER A 19 -8.71 5.71 -0.30
N PRO A 20 -7.84 6.37 0.48
CA PRO A 20 -8.27 7.35 1.47
C PRO A 20 -9.21 8.40 0.87
N GLY A 21 -10.26 8.72 1.60
CA GLY A 21 -11.38 9.55 1.14
C GLY A 21 -12.59 8.75 0.65
N ASP A 22 -12.41 7.50 0.22
CA ASP A 22 -13.53 6.62 -0.14
C ASP A 22 -14.43 6.34 1.07
N LYS A 23 -15.74 6.38 0.86
CA LYS A 23 -16.72 5.98 1.87
C LYS A 23 -17.18 4.55 1.63
N ILE A 24 -16.78 3.65 2.51
CA ILE A 24 -17.25 2.26 2.55
C ILE A 24 -18.56 2.21 3.35
N THR A 25 -19.60 1.62 2.77
CA THR A 25 -20.91 1.46 3.39
C THR A 25 -21.18 -0.03 3.60
N LEU A 26 -21.49 -0.43 4.83
CA LEU A 26 -21.97 -1.76 5.20
C LEU A 26 -23.50 -1.72 5.25
N SER A 27 -24.14 -2.62 4.53
CA SER A 27 -25.58 -2.90 4.65
C SER A 27 -25.80 -4.27 5.26
N TYR A 28 -26.62 -4.35 6.30
CA TYR A 28 -26.98 -5.60 6.97
C TYR A 28 -28.48 -5.79 6.94
N ILE A 29 -28.91 -7.04 6.74
CA ILE A 29 -30.31 -7.44 6.83
C ILE A 29 -30.38 -8.69 7.71
N LEU A 30 -31.04 -8.55 8.86
CA LEU A 30 -31.55 -9.69 9.62
C LEU A 30 -32.80 -10.23 8.90
N LYS A 31 -32.82 -11.54 8.59
CA LYS A 31 -34.10 -12.21 8.28
C LYS A 31 -34.48 -13.07 9.47
N ASP A 32 -35.45 -12.57 10.21
CA ASP A 32 -36.26 -13.31 11.17
C ASP A 32 -37.62 -13.65 10.54
N ASP A 33 -38.24 -14.73 11.01
CA ASP A 33 -39.57 -15.14 10.56
C ASP A 33 -40.65 -14.51 11.46
N GLU A 34 -40.24 -14.03 12.63
CA GLU A 34 -41.07 -13.49 13.70
C GLU A 34 -41.39 -11.98 13.55
N GLY A 35 -40.67 -11.27 12.68
CA GLY A 35 -40.87 -9.84 12.42
C GLY A 35 -40.31 -8.94 13.52
N ASP A 36 -39.25 -9.35 14.20
CA ASP A 36 -38.61 -8.55 15.23
C ASP A 36 -37.85 -7.36 14.61
N ALA A 37 -37.85 -6.23 15.31
CA ALA A 37 -37.14 -5.05 14.82
C ALA A 37 -35.62 -5.24 14.99
N ASP A 38 -34.85 -5.08 13.91
CA ASP A 38 -33.38 -5.16 13.93
C ASP A 38 -32.76 -3.95 14.67
N ASP A 39 -31.72 -4.21 15.46
CA ASP A 39 -30.91 -3.22 16.18
C ASP A 39 -29.40 -3.52 16.06
N SER A 40 -28.99 -4.30 15.05
CA SER A 40 -27.62 -4.77 14.85
C SER A 40 -26.65 -3.67 14.42
N ILE A 41 -27.13 -2.56 13.86
CA ILE A 41 -26.27 -1.45 13.43
C ILE A 41 -25.38 -0.93 14.58
N LYS A 42 -25.90 -0.89 15.81
CA LYS A 42 -25.17 -0.39 16.97
C LYS A 42 -23.97 -1.26 17.36
N THR A 43 -23.94 -2.52 16.91
CA THR A 43 -22.87 -3.48 17.23
C THR A 43 -21.75 -3.48 16.19
N ILE A 44 -21.93 -2.76 15.08
CA ILE A 44 -20.93 -2.66 14.03
C ILE A 44 -19.62 -2.11 14.60
N THR A 45 -18.53 -2.84 14.38
CA THR A 45 -17.18 -2.37 14.70
C THR A 45 -16.28 -2.54 13.48
N TRP A 46 -15.72 -1.43 13.00
CA TRP A 46 -14.72 -1.39 11.94
C TRP A 46 -13.31 -1.59 12.52
N TYR A 47 -12.44 -2.21 11.75
CA TYR A 47 -11.04 -2.41 12.12
C TYR A 47 -10.15 -2.53 10.89
N THR A 48 -8.85 -2.39 11.09
CA THR A 48 -7.83 -2.69 10.06
C THR A 48 -7.00 -3.91 10.44
N THR A 49 -6.44 -4.58 9.44
CA THR A 49 -5.45 -5.68 9.60
C THR A 49 -4.30 -5.50 8.62
N SER A 50 -3.11 -6.06 8.92
CA SER A 50 -1.99 -6.00 7.97
C SER A 50 -2.08 -7.03 6.86
N ASP A 51 -2.88 -8.08 7.02
CA ASP A 51 -2.90 -9.25 6.12
C ASP A 51 -4.27 -9.64 5.56
N GLY A 52 -5.36 -8.99 6.00
CA GLY A 52 -6.72 -9.36 5.58
C GLY A 52 -7.25 -10.66 6.20
N HIS A 53 -6.55 -11.22 7.20
CA HIS A 53 -6.90 -12.49 7.83
C HIS A 53 -7.33 -12.36 9.30
N GLY A 54 -7.16 -11.18 9.91
CA GLY A 54 -7.76 -10.87 11.21
C GLY A 54 -6.90 -11.23 12.43
N ALA A 55 -5.61 -11.52 12.25
CA ALA A 55 -4.72 -11.85 13.38
C ALA A 55 -4.34 -10.62 14.23
N ASP A 56 -4.24 -9.44 13.62
CA ASP A 56 -3.70 -8.20 14.21
C ASP A 56 -4.70 -7.04 14.17
N LYS A 57 -5.98 -7.34 14.43
CA LYS A 57 -7.07 -6.35 14.33
C LYS A 57 -6.78 -5.10 15.16
N LYS A 58 -6.78 -3.95 14.49
CA LYS A 58 -6.74 -2.63 15.12
C LYS A 58 -8.11 -1.98 14.99
N ILE A 59 -8.81 -1.86 16.11
CA ILE A 59 -10.17 -1.31 16.16
C ILE A 59 -10.17 0.19 15.82
N ILE A 60 -11.11 0.60 14.97
CA ILE A 60 -11.37 2.00 14.64
C ILE A 60 -12.50 2.51 15.54
N SER A 61 -12.17 2.90 16.78
CA SER A 61 -13.18 3.26 17.80
C SER A 61 -14.08 4.43 17.39
N GLY A 62 -13.58 5.36 16.56
CA GLY A 62 -14.37 6.49 16.05
C GLY A 62 -15.48 6.12 15.06
N ALA A 63 -15.51 4.86 14.60
CA ALA A 63 -16.49 4.34 13.66
C ALA A 63 -17.41 3.27 14.29
N ALA A 64 -17.35 3.04 15.59
CA ALA A 64 -18.22 2.09 16.28
C ALA A 64 -19.71 2.48 16.13
N GLY A 65 -20.56 1.49 15.85
CA GLY A 65 -22.00 1.66 15.65
C GLY A 65 -22.39 2.43 14.39
N LYS A 66 -21.50 2.51 13.38
CA LYS A 66 -21.76 3.22 12.13
C LYS A 66 -21.76 2.26 10.95
N GLU A 67 -22.75 2.41 10.08
CA GLU A 67 -22.83 1.70 8.80
C GLU A 67 -21.78 2.18 7.79
N THR A 68 -21.22 3.36 7.99
CA THR A 68 -20.24 3.93 7.07
C THR A 68 -18.90 4.19 7.74
N TYR A 69 -17.84 3.97 6.98
CA TYR A 69 -16.49 4.37 7.31
C TYR A 69 -15.83 5.04 6.11
N THR A 70 -15.35 6.27 6.30
CA THR A 70 -14.51 6.93 5.30
C THR A 70 -13.07 6.53 5.54
N LEU A 71 -12.43 5.93 4.54
CA LEU A 71 -11.03 5.53 4.58
C LEU A 71 -10.16 6.75 4.89
N GLN A 72 -9.31 6.60 5.91
CA GLN A 72 -8.37 7.60 6.35
C GLN A 72 -7.00 7.33 5.75
N GLN A 73 -6.15 8.35 5.73
CA GLN A 73 -4.75 8.20 5.30
C GLN A 73 -4.01 7.13 6.13
N ALA A 74 -4.36 6.98 7.40
CA ALA A 74 -3.77 5.99 8.30
C ALA A 74 -4.17 4.53 7.98
N ASP A 75 -5.19 4.32 7.13
CA ASP A 75 -5.60 2.98 6.70
C ASP A 75 -4.80 2.48 5.50
N ALA A 76 -4.01 3.37 4.88
CA ALA A 76 -3.15 3.04 3.75
C ALA A 76 -2.22 1.85 4.05
N GLY A 77 -2.23 0.88 3.15
CA GLY A 77 -1.48 -0.36 3.28
C GLY A 77 -2.13 -1.42 4.16
N LEU A 78 -3.30 -1.14 4.74
CA LEU A 78 -4.05 -2.06 5.58
C LEU A 78 -5.33 -2.53 4.89
N TYR A 79 -5.82 -3.69 5.32
CA TYR A 79 -7.10 -4.23 4.91
C TYR A 79 -8.18 -3.77 5.88
N LEU A 80 -9.30 -3.29 5.34
CA LEU A 80 -10.46 -2.91 6.14
C LEU A 80 -11.31 -4.15 6.42
N GLY A 81 -11.67 -4.35 7.69
CA GLY A 81 -12.59 -5.37 8.14
C GLY A 81 -13.71 -4.79 8.99
N ALA A 82 -14.74 -5.59 9.20
CA ALA A 82 -15.88 -5.24 10.04
C ALA A 82 -16.37 -6.46 10.84
N THR A 83 -16.93 -6.18 12.01
CA THR A 83 -17.73 -7.14 12.78
C THR A 83 -19.12 -6.57 13.00
N ILE A 84 -20.11 -7.45 13.05
CA ILE A 84 -21.48 -7.14 13.43
C ILE A 84 -22.03 -8.28 14.27
N GLU A 85 -22.61 -7.95 15.42
CA GLU A 85 -23.30 -8.89 16.30
C GLU A 85 -24.81 -8.71 16.12
N GLU A 86 -25.50 -9.79 15.76
CA GLU A 86 -26.94 -9.73 15.54
C GLU A 86 -27.66 -9.39 16.85
N THR A 87 -28.54 -8.40 16.83
CA THR A 87 -29.37 -8.07 17.99
C THR A 87 -30.68 -7.45 17.54
N THR A 88 -31.76 -7.81 18.23
CA THR A 88 -33.09 -7.27 17.99
C THR A 88 -33.50 -6.30 19.09
N LEU A 89 -34.31 -5.30 18.71
CA LEU A 89 -34.96 -4.36 19.63
C LEU A 89 -36.13 -5.03 20.37
N THR A 90 -36.84 -5.94 19.69
CA THR A 90 -37.95 -6.74 20.22
C THR A 90 -37.63 -8.22 20.15
N GLY A 91 -38.26 -9.03 21.02
CA GLY A 91 -38.11 -10.48 20.96
C GLY A 91 -36.68 -10.98 21.15
N SER A 92 -36.26 -11.94 20.33
CA SER A 92 -34.93 -12.58 20.37
C SER A 92 -34.30 -12.59 18.98
N PRO A 93 -32.96 -12.51 18.85
CA PRO A 93 -31.96 -12.56 19.92
C PRO A 93 -31.57 -11.19 20.49
N LYS A 94 -31.39 -11.12 21.83
CA LYS A 94 -30.75 -9.98 22.51
C LYS A 94 -29.20 -10.04 22.50
N GLY A 95 -28.65 -10.85 21.61
CA GLY A 95 -27.22 -11.22 21.50
C GLY A 95 -27.11 -12.49 20.66
N GLY A 96 -27.07 -12.32 19.34
CA GLY A 96 -27.13 -13.38 18.33
C GLY A 96 -25.77 -13.76 17.77
N GLN A 97 -25.71 -14.05 16.47
CA GLN A 97 -24.45 -14.45 15.84
C GLN A 97 -23.47 -13.26 15.76
N LEU A 98 -22.19 -13.51 16.06
CA LEU A 98 -21.12 -12.59 15.68
C LEU A 98 -20.66 -12.92 14.26
N ILE A 99 -20.84 -11.97 13.35
CA ILE A 99 -20.40 -12.06 11.96
C ILE A 99 -19.10 -11.28 11.85
N ASN A 100 -18.08 -11.93 11.27
CA ASN A 100 -16.74 -11.36 11.15
C ASN A 100 -16.29 -11.34 9.69
N ILE A 101 -16.04 -10.15 9.18
CA ILE A 101 -15.54 -9.88 7.83
C ILE A 101 -14.11 -9.39 7.98
N ASN A 102 -13.13 -10.27 7.72
CA ASN A 102 -11.71 -9.94 7.90
C ASN A 102 -11.20 -8.92 6.86
N ASP A 103 -11.73 -8.99 5.65
CA ASP A 103 -11.40 -8.12 4.53
C ASP A 103 -12.65 -7.87 3.70
N VAL A 104 -13.14 -6.63 3.72
CA VAL A 104 -14.34 -6.20 2.98
C VAL A 104 -14.19 -6.41 1.48
N SER A 105 -12.97 -6.34 0.95
CA SER A 105 -12.72 -6.51 -0.48
C SER A 105 -12.91 -7.95 -0.98
N THR A 106 -13.03 -8.91 -0.06
CA THR A 106 -13.26 -10.33 -0.38
C THR A 106 -14.68 -10.79 -0.08
N ASN A 107 -15.55 -9.89 0.39
CA ASN A 107 -16.91 -10.23 0.84
C ASN A 107 -17.81 -10.66 -0.33
N ASP A 108 -17.90 -9.85 -1.38
CA ASP A 108 -18.70 -10.16 -2.56
C ASP A 108 -18.04 -9.58 -3.82
N ALA A 109 -17.78 -10.41 -4.85
CA ALA A 109 -17.12 -9.95 -6.07
C ALA A 109 -17.96 -9.00 -6.95
N THR A 110 -19.20 -8.68 -6.54
CA THR A 110 -20.14 -7.79 -7.25
C THR A 110 -20.39 -6.47 -6.53
N ASP A 111 -19.81 -6.27 -5.34
CA ASP A 111 -20.11 -5.17 -4.42
C ASP A 111 -19.34 -3.87 -4.68
N ASN A 112 -18.77 -3.72 -5.88
CA ASN A 112 -17.93 -2.61 -6.34
C ASN A 112 -16.73 -2.24 -5.43
N ILE A 113 -16.37 -3.07 -4.46
CA ILE A 113 -15.16 -2.89 -3.67
C ILE A 113 -13.95 -3.40 -4.47
N PRO A 114 -12.91 -2.58 -4.67
CA PRO A 114 -11.67 -3.06 -5.27
C PRO A 114 -10.92 -4.02 -4.35
N ASP A 115 -10.45 -5.15 -4.89
CA ASP A 115 -9.63 -6.14 -4.19
C ASP A 115 -8.36 -5.50 -3.56
N GLY A 116 -8.03 -5.92 -2.33
CA GLY A 116 -6.74 -5.67 -1.71
C GLY A 116 -6.77 -4.64 -0.58
N PRO A 117 -5.60 -4.26 -0.05
CA PRO A 117 -5.53 -3.26 1.00
C PRO A 117 -5.87 -1.88 0.44
N VAL A 118 -6.14 -0.93 1.33
CA VAL A 118 -6.29 0.47 0.96
C VAL A 118 -4.98 0.96 0.32
N VAL A 119 -5.01 1.30 -0.96
CA VAL A 119 -3.87 1.90 -1.67
C VAL A 119 -3.83 3.37 -1.29
N GLY A 120 -2.94 3.71 -0.37
CA GLY A 120 -2.83 5.06 0.17
C GLY A 120 -2.49 6.09 -0.89
N GLY A 121 -3.38 7.08 -1.04
CA GLY A 121 -3.14 8.43 -1.50
C GLY A 121 -2.06 8.68 -2.58
N THR A 122 -1.50 9.89 -2.55
CA THR A 122 -0.30 10.21 -3.34
C THR A 122 0.91 9.71 -2.58
N VAL A 123 1.84 9.05 -3.27
CA VAL A 123 3.13 8.66 -2.70
C VAL A 123 4.20 9.66 -3.09
N ALA A 124 5.12 9.93 -2.17
CA ALA A 124 6.38 10.59 -2.47
C ALA A 124 7.54 9.61 -2.34
N THR A 125 8.65 9.96 -2.97
CA THR A 125 9.83 9.10 -3.04
C THR A 125 11.12 9.90 -2.84
N MET A 126 12.12 9.22 -2.32
CA MET A 126 13.49 9.73 -2.31
C MET A 126 14.51 8.61 -2.47
N ILE A 127 15.65 8.97 -3.05
CA ILE A 127 16.87 8.17 -3.00
C ILE A 127 17.80 8.93 -2.07
N VAL A 128 18.34 8.25 -1.06
CA VAL A 128 19.25 8.86 -0.09
C VAL A 128 20.52 8.03 0.02
N ASP A 129 21.63 8.69 0.32
CA ASP A 129 22.82 8.03 0.83
C ASP A 129 22.59 7.71 2.32
N THR A 130 22.93 6.51 2.79
CA THR A 130 22.72 6.16 4.21
C THR A 130 23.57 7.01 5.16
N THR A 131 24.61 7.66 4.67
CA THR A 131 25.40 8.66 5.41
C THR A 131 24.74 10.04 5.47
N SER A 132 23.68 10.28 4.69
CA SER A 132 22.90 11.53 4.64
C SER A 132 21.41 11.20 4.37
N PRO A 133 20.70 10.57 5.32
CA PRO A 133 19.40 9.93 5.10
C PRO A 133 18.24 10.90 4.85
N ASP A 134 18.49 12.21 4.96
CA ASP A 134 17.52 13.30 4.79
C ASP A 134 17.77 14.09 3.48
N ASP A 135 18.84 13.80 2.74
CA ASP A 135 19.18 14.50 1.49
C ASP A 135 18.64 13.73 0.28
N ASN A 136 17.51 14.19 -0.26
CA ASN A 136 16.89 13.56 -1.43
C ASN A 136 17.71 13.82 -2.71
N LEU A 137 18.22 12.75 -3.31
CA LEU A 137 19.03 12.78 -4.53
C LEU A 137 18.20 12.79 -5.81
N ILE A 138 16.89 12.49 -5.76
CA ILE A 138 16.02 12.48 -6.95
C ILE A 138 15.93 13.90 -7.53
N GLY A 139 16.27 14.05 -8.81
CA GLY A 139 16.19 15.33 -9.52
C GLY A 139 17.23 16.36 -9.08
N LYS A 140 18.13 16.02 -8.15
CA LYS A 140 19.20 16.89 -7.69
C LYS A 140 20.37 16.85 -8.67
N SER A 141 20.61 17.97 -9.33
CA SER A 141 21.73 18.15 -10.25
C SER A 141 23.07 18.05 -9.52
N GLY A 142 24.05 17.39 -10.15
CA GLY A 142 25.41 17.24 -9.60
C GLY A 142 25.54 16.23 -8.47
N SER A 143 24.50 15.43 -8.18
CA SER A 143 24.54 14.30 -7.25
C SER A 143 25.50 13.23 -7.78
N THR A 144 26.77 13.32 -7.38
CA THR A 144 27.79 12.37 -7.79
C THR A 144 27.71 11.13 -6.92
N LEU A 145 27.64 9.96 -7.54
CA LEU A 145 27.67 8.69 -6.82
C LEU A 145 29.04 8.46 -6.17
N ILE A 146 29.03 8.09 -4.90
CA ILE A 146 30.24 7.84 -4.12
C ILE A 146 30.44 6.32 -4.00
N LEU A 147 31.59 5.85 -4.47
CA LEU A 147 31.91 4.42 -4.40
C LEU A 147 32.05 3.95 -2.95
N GLY A 148 31.63 2.72 -2.67
CA GLY A 148 31.63 2.13 -1.32
C GLY A 148 30.43 2.52 -0.45
N HIS A 149 29.69 3.58 -0.81
CA HIS A 149 28.50 4.02 -0.09
C HIS A 149 27.29 3.13 -0.38
N THR A 150 26.29 3.20 0.50
CA THR A 150 25.01 2.51 0.37
C THR A 150 23.91 3.52 0.13
N TYR A 151 23.07 3.26 -0.86
CA TYR A 151 21.93 4.10 -1.21
C TYR A 151 20.63 3.36 -0.90
N GLN A 152 19.65 4.09 -0.38
CA GLN A 152 18.35 3.57 -0.02
C GLN A 152 17.25 4.29 -0.80
N PHE A 153 16.30 3.51 -1.31
CA PHE A 153 15.05 4.03 -1.85
C PHE A 153 14.01 4.07 -0.73
N LYS A 154 13.41 5.24 -0.54
CA LYS A 154 12.33 5.46 0.42
C LYS A 154 11.08 5.88 -0.33
N ILE A 155 9.94 5.34 0.07
CA ILE A 155 8.61 5.65 -0.46
C ILE A 155 7.62 5.66 0.69
N TRP A 156 6.80 6.70 0.75
CA TRP A 156 5.84 6.90 1.84
C TRP A 156 4.55 7.51 1.31
N TYR A 157 3.50 7.41 2.11
CA TYR A 157 2.23 8.07 1.84
C TYR A 157 2.34 9.55 2.20
N ASP A 158 2.49 10.39 1.18
CA ASP A 158 2.67 11.84 1.31
C ASP A 158 1.32 12.51 1.57
N THR A 159 1.03 12.71 2.86
CA THR A 159 -0.31 13.09 3.30
C THR A 159 -0.58 14.58 3.07
N ASN A 160 0.47 15.40 3.07
CA ASN A 160 0.34 16.85 2.87
C ASN A 160 0.80 17.31 1.47
N GLY A 161 1.32 16.40 0.64
CA GLY A 161 1.72 16.65 -0.73
C GLY A 161 3.03 17.45 -0.87
N ASN A 162 3.83 17.56 0.19
CA ASN A 162 5.03 18.40 0.21
C ASN A 162 6.31 17.68 -0.27
N LYS A 163 6.24 16.36 -0.51
CA LYS A 163 7.36 15.49 -0.90
C LYS A 163 8.53 15.45 0.08
N VAL A 164 8.26 15.73 1.35
CA VAL A 164 9.18 15.58 2.49
C VAL A 164 8.62 14.45 3.36
N TRP A 165 9.48 13.61 3.93
CA TRP A 165 9.02 12.61 4.90
C TRP A 165 8.84 13.25 6.27
N ASP A 166 7.59 13.57 6.59
CA ASP A 166 7.21 14.21 7.85
C ASP A 166 6.87 13.22 8.97
N ALA A 167 6.93 13.70 10.22
CA ALA A 167 6.51 12.92 11.37
C ALA A 167 5.02 12.57 11.28
N GLY A 168 4.71 11.27 11.37
CA GLY A 168 3.36 10.74 11.26
C GLY A 168 3.01 10.19 9.87
N GLU A 169 3.85 10.41 8.87
CA GLU A 169 3.70 9.76 7.57
C GLU A 169 4.18 8.30 7.61
N LEU A 170 3.44 7.45 6.90
CA LEU A 170 3.61 6.01 6.95
C LEU A 170 4.51 5.53 5.80
N ASP A 171 5.48 4.69 6.13
CA ASP A 171 6.30 3.98 5.16
C ASP A 171 5.42 3.10 4.26
N ALA A 172 5.57 3.26 2.95
CA ALA A 172 4.83 2.52 1.94
C ALA A 172 5.67 1.41 1.29
N SER A 173 6.93 1.24 1.67
CA SER A 173 7.89 0.33 1.00
C SER A 173 7.42 -1.13 0.94
N SER A 174 6.69 -1.61 1.95
CA SER A 174 6.10 -2.94 1.96
C SER A 174 5.13 -3.17 0.79
N ASN A 175 4.48 -2.10 0.31
CA ASN A 175 3.45 -2.14 -0.74
C ASN A 175 3.99 -1.93 -2.15
N TYR A 176 5.30 -1.68 -2.31
CA TYR A 176 5.93 -1.45 -3.60
C TYR A 176 7.10 -2.41 -3.82
N SER A 177 7.24 -2.86 -5.06
CA SER A 177 8.46 -3.47 -5.56
C SER A 177 9.24 -2.44 -6.36
N TYR A 178 10.56 -2.54 -6.37
CA TYR A 178 11.39 -1.62 -7.13
C TYR A 178 12.69 -2.25 -7.65
N ASN A 179 13.20 -1.69 -8.74
CA ASN A 179 14.51 -1.99 -9.29
C ASN A 179 15.34 -0.70 -9.46
N TRP A 180 16.65 -0.82 -9.28
CA TRP A 180 17.58 0.29 -9.46
C TRP A 180 17.92 0.49 -10.94
N ILE A 181 18.07 1.75 -11.34
CA ILE A 181 18.49 2.16 -12.68
C ILE A 181 19.69 3.09 -12.52
N PHE A 182 20.79 2.75 -13.19
CA PHE A 182 21.87 3.70 -13.45
C PHE A 182 21.44 4.56 -14.64
N ASP A 183 21.13 5.82 -14.40
CA ASP A 183 20.64 6.76 -15.42
C ASP A 183 21.76 7.67 -15.94
N GLY A 184 21.61 8.15 -17.17
CA GLY A 184 22.59 8.99 -17.85
C GLY A 184 23.67 8.20 -18.58
N THR A 185 24.90 8.73 -18.59
CA THR A 185 26.04 8.16 -19.32
C THR A 185 27.26 8.04 -18.43
N SER A 186 28.12 7.05 -18.69
CA SER A 186 29.37 6.89 -17.98
C SER A 186 30.31 8.09 -18.14
N ALA A 187 31.20 8.29 -17.16
CA ALA A 187 32.00 9.50 -17.03
C ALA A 187 32.93 9.81 -18.21
N THR A 188 33.57 8.80 -18.81
CA THR A 188 34.58 9.03 -19.88
C THR A 188 34.18 8.40 -21.20
N THR A 189 33.50 7.25 -21.17
CA THR A 189 33.15 6.50 -22.38
C THR A 189 31.79 6.88 -22.97
N GLY A 190 30.97 7.67 -22.26
CA GLY A 190 29.65 8.09 -22.74
C GLY A 190 28.66 6.93 -22.92
N THR A 191 28.91 5.80 -22.28
CA THR A 191 28.07 4.60 -22.37
C THR A 191 26.77 4.84 -21.64
N ALA A 192 25.64 4.68 -22.31
CA ALA A 192 24.33 4.82 -21.70
C ALA A 192 24.13 3.87 -20.51
N GLY A 193 23.41 4.36 -19.51
CA GLY A 193 23.04 3.60 -18.33
C GLY A 193 21.97 2.52 -18.59
N GLY A 194 21.52 1.88 -17.52
CA GLY A 194 20.55 0.80 -17.59
C GLY A 194 20.19 0.23 -16.24
N LYS A 195 19.35 -0.80 -16.25
CA LYS A 195 18.92 -1.51 -15.04
C LYS A 195 20.11 -2.16 -14.33
N ALA A 196 20.12 -2.02 -13.01
CA ALA A 196 20.99 -2.78 -12.13
C ALA A 196 20.67 -4.28 -12.22
N VAL A 197 21.53 -5.12 -11.63
CA VAL A 197 21.27 -6.57 -11.58
C VAL A 197 20.13 -6.88 -10.60
N SER A 198 19.33 -7.88 -10.92
CA SER A 198 18.12 -8.23 -10.14
C SER A 198 18.39 -8.70 -8.72
N SER A 199 19.62 -9.09 -8.38
CA SER A 199 19.99 -9.41 -6.98
C SER A 199 19.91 -8.20 -6.04
N THR A 200 19.88 -6.98 -6.61
CA THR A 200 19.70 -5.70 -5.92
C THR A 200 18.23 -5.25 -5.83
N ASP A 201 17.29 -5.95 -6.48
CA ASP A 201 15.88 -5.59 -6.46
C ASP A 201 15.34 -5.61 -5.02
N ASN A 202 14.55 -4.58 -4.69
CA ASN A 202 13.93 -4.41 -3.37
C ASN A 202 14.92 -4.35 -2.19
N LYS A 203 16.16 -3.92 -2.44
CA LYS A 203 17.22 -3.82 -1.43
C LYS A 203 17.98 -2.51 -1.58
N ASP A 204 18.58 -2.08 -0.47
CA ASP A 204 19.58 -1.01 -0.49
C ASP A 204 20.72 -1.38 -1.47
N LEU A 205 21.18 -0.38 -2.22
CA LEU A 205 22.22 -0.54 -3.22
C LEU A 205 23.57 -0.11 -2.66
N LYS A 206 24.44 -1.06 -2.37
CA LYS A 206 25.85 -0.78 -2.03
C LYS A 206 26.69 -0.65 -3.29
N LEU A 207 27.25 0.53 -3.53
CA LEU A 207 28.12 0.77 -4.67
C LEU A 207 29.49 0.13 -4.41
N PRO A 208 30.03 -0.68 -5.36
CA PRO A 208 31.35 -1.27 -5.21
C PRO A 208 32.47 -0.22 -5.17
N LEU A 209 33.61 -0.56 -4.56
CA LEU A 209 34.77 0.35 -4.44
C LEU A 209 35.56 0.47 -5.74
N THR A 210 35.49 -0.54 -6.62
CA THR A 210 36.31 -0.62 -7.82
C THR A 210 35.47 -0.82 -9.09
N ASN A 211 36.00 -0.37 -10.23
CA ASN A 211 35.35 -0.58 -11.54
C ASN A 211 35.28 -2.07 -11.90
N THR A 212 36.21 -2.89 -11.41
CA THR A 212 36.19 -4.35 -11.59
C THR A 212 34.99 -4.99 -10.89
N GLU A 213 34.68 -4.54 -9.67
CA GLU A 213 33.57 -5.08 -8.87
C GLU A 213 32.21 -4.50 -9.27
N ALA A 214 32.17 -3.39 -10.02
CA ALA A 214 30.95 -2.72 -10.48
C ALA A 214 29.96 -3.68 -11.18
N LYS A 215 30.46 -4.73 -11.84
CA LYS A 215 29.64 -5.77 -12.48
C LYS A 215 28.75 -6.55 -11.52
N SER A 216 29.07 -6.55 -10.23
CA SER A 216 28.25 -7.18 -9.19
C SER A 216 26.92 -6.46 -8.94
N VAL A 217 26.82 -5.18 -9.32
CA VAL A 217 25.59 -4.38 -9.17
C VAL A 217 25.04 -3.89 -10.52
N TYR A 218 25.88 -3.77 -11.54
CA TYR A 218 25.49 -3.40 -12.89
C TYR A 218 26.23 -4.25 -13.92
N ALA A 219 25.57 -5.28 -14.46
CA ALA A 219 26.22 -6.26 -15.34
C ALA A 219 26.92 -5.64 -16.57
N ASN A 220 26.38 -4.51 -17.06
CA ASN A 220 26.91 -3.78 -18.20
C ASN A 220 27.98 -2.74 -17.82
N ALA A 221 28.46 -2.73 -16.58
CA ALA A 221 29.54 -1.85 -16.15
C ALA A 221 30.78 -2.03 -17.03
N GLY A 222 31.20 -0.94 -17.66
CA GLY A 222 32.36 -0.87 -18.55
C GLY A 222 33.65 -0.49 -17.82
N ALA A 223 34.60 0.11 -18.54
CA ALA A 223 35.87 0.56 -17.98
C ALA A 223 35.70 1.62 -16.87
N ASP A 224 34.65 2.45 -16.98
CA ASP A 224 34.28 3.47 -15.98
C ASP A 224 33.54 2.88 -14.76
N GLY A 225 33.25 1.58 -14.76
CA GLY A 225 32.41 0.97 -13.74
C GLY A 225 31.00 1.56 -13.76
N ILE A 226 30.64 2.26 -12.67
CA ILE A 226 29.36 2.95 -12.45
C ILE A 226 29.52 4.48 -12.30
N GLN A 227 30.71 5.00 -12.58
CA GLN A 227 31.00 6.43 -12.45
C GLN A 227 30.34 7.23 -13.58
N GLY A 228 29.80 8.41 -13.25
CA GLY A 228 29.13 9.31 -14.19
C GLY A 228 27.62 9.12 -14.29
N TYR A 229 27.09 7.99 -13.84
CA TYR A 229 25.65 7.76 -13.75
C TYR A 229 25.04 8.48 -12.55
N GLN A 230 23.73 8.69 -12.62
CA GLN A 230 22.86 9.00 -11.48
C GLN A 230 22.04 7.75 -11.11
N LEU A 231 21.43 7.75 -9.92
CA LEU A 231 20.47 6.70 -9.55
C LEU A 231 19.05 7.14 -9.85
N GLN A 232 18.29 6.22 -10.45
CA GLN A 232 16.85 6.25 -10.54
C GLN A 232 16.29 4.94 -10.02
N VAL A 233 14.99 4.93 -9.75
CA VAL A 233 14.25 3.74 -9.32
C VAL A 233 12.99 3.61 -10.15
N ASP A 234 12.79 2.43 -10.72
CA ASP A 234 11.53 2.02 -11.32
C ASP A 234 10.77 1.20 -10.27
N TYR A 235 9.70 1.78 -9.72
CA TYR A 235 8.89 1.19 -8.67
C TYR A 235 7.48 0.90 -9.15
N THR A 236 6.90 -0.18 -8.65
CA THR A 236 5.59 -0.68 -9.02
C THR A 236 4.88 -1.12 -7.75
N ALA A 237 3.64 -0.68 -7.55
CA ALA A 237 2.82 -1.16 -6.45
C ALA A 237 2.69 -2.70 -6.55
N LYS A 238 2.99 -3.42 -5.47
CA LYS A 238 2.79 -4.88 -5.37
C LYS A 238 1.33 -5.27 -5.56
N VAL A 239 0.42 -4.32 -5.29
CA VAL A 239 -1.02 -4.48 -5.50
C VAL A 239 -1.43 -4.47 -6.99
N LYS A 240 -0.49 -4.37 -7.95
CA LYS A 240 -0.80 -4.49 -9.40
C LYS A 240 -1.03 -5.93 -9.92
N ALA A 241 -1.18 -6.95 -9.07
CA ALA A 241 -1.21 -8.35 -9.52
C ALA A 241 -2.36 -9.22 -8.96
N VAL A 242 -3.59 -8.71 -8.93
CA VAL A 242 -4.79 -9.54 -9.22
C VAL A 242 -5.40 -9.15 -10.57
N LEU A 243 -4.61 -8.56 -11.47
CA LEU A 243 -4.92 -8.51 -12.91
C LEU A 243 -4.27 -9.66 -13.69
N LYS A 244 -4.09 -10.83 -13.06
CA LYS A 244 -4.10 -12.06 -13.85
C LYS A 244 -5.55 -12.43 -14.06
N SER A 245 -5.99 -12.22 -15.29
CA SER A 245 -7.06 -12.97 -15.97
C SER A 245 -7.20 -14.37 -15.39
N VAL A 246 -8.04 -14.52 -14.37
CA VAL A 246 -8.77 -15.76 -14.20
C VAL A 246 -9.95 -15.56 -15.13
N LYS A 247 -9.89 -16.22 -16.31
CA LYS A 247 -11.12 -16.51 -17.04
C LYS A 247 -12.01 -17.25 -16.04
N ARG A 248 -12.96 -16.53 -15.43
CA ARG A 248 -13.99 -17.11 -14.59
C ARG A 248 -14.85 -17.97 -15.53
N LYS A 249 -14.93 -19.27 -15.25
CA LYS A 249 -15.97 -20.12 -15.81
C LYS A 249 -17.30 -19.76 -15.17
#